data_AF-A0A8T2SMY4-F1
#
_entry.id   AF-A0A8T2SMY4-F1
#
_cell.length_a   1.000
_cell.length_b   1.000
_cell.length_c   1.000
_cell.angle_alpha   90.00
_cell.angle_beta   90.00
_cell.angle_gamma   90.00
#
_symmetry.space_group_name_H-M   'P 1'
#
loop_
_entity.id
_entity.type
_entity.pdbx_description
1 polymer ?
#
loop_
_entity_poly.entity_id
_entity_poly.type
_entity_poly.pdbx_seq_one_letter_code
_entity_poly.pdbx_strand_id
1 'polypeptide(L)'
;MNIHVEDLKYLCLGRFLDKAAILDHSSFDANHPRSWYLCTLTQVEEVKLLFCIFPIWLTMLTYGIVFAQTSTLFTKQGSTMNRRINAHFEIPAASLQSFTTISILMLIPIYDRAFVPLFRRLTGHQRGITMLQRIGIGLLMSILSMIVAAVVEKQRIDVAREHDLLDSPKSVIPISIFRLLPQYILSGVSDVFAIVGQQEFFYDQVSDRARSFGVALYLCAMGVGSFLSSLLITIIESITGKGSSWFNSNINRGHLDYFYWLLAVISTANFILYSVISHSYEYKELRSMDSLLIE
;
A
#
# COMPACT_ATOMS: atom_id res chain seq x y z
N MET A 1 35.42 -2.62 13.56
CA MET A 1 35.26 -4.08 13.50
C MET A 1 34.85 -4.43 12.07
N ASN A 2 35.74 -5.10 11.34
CA ASN A 2 35.60 -5.40 9.91
C ASN A 2 34.34 -6.24 9.66
N ILE A 3 33.37 -5.66 8.96
CA ILE A 3 32.36 -6.44 8.24
C ILE A 3 33.13 -7.12 7.11
N HIS A 4 33.30 -8.45 7.17
CA HIS A 4 33.93 -9.17 6.07
C HIS A 4 33.02 -9.07 4.85
N VAL A 5 33.57 -8.48 3.79
CA VAL A 5 32.97 -8.23 2.47
C VAL A 5 32.45 -9.51 1.80
N GLU A 6 32.79 -10.68 2.34
CA GLU A 6 32.38 -11.97 1.79
C GLU A 6 30.96 -12.41 2.19
N ASP A 7 30.36 -11.86 3.24
CA ASP A 7 29.01 -12.22 3.66
C ASP A 7 27.91 -11.39 2.97
N LEU A 8 28.27 -10.27 2.34
CA LEU A 8 27.35 -9.46 1.52
C LEU A 8 27.31 -9.90 0.04
N LYS A 9 28.00 -10.99 -0.32
CA LYS A 9 28.27 -11.39 -1.71
C LYS A 9 27.04 -11.86 -2.50
N TYR A 10 25.88 -12.12 -1.88
CA TYR A 10 24.84 -12.92 -2.54
C TYR A 10 23.45 -12.31 -2.72
N LEU A 11 23.08 -11.14 -2.15
CA LEU A 11 21.65 -10.77 -2.21
C LEU A 11 21.22 -9.34 -2.50
N CYS A 12 21.95 -8.61 -3.34
CA CYS A 12 21.35 -7.42 -3.92
C CYS A 12 21.85 -7.09 -5.32
N LEU A 13 20.94 -6.58 -6.14
CA LEU A 13 21.12 -6.09 -7.52
C LEU A 13 22.21 -4.99 -7.68
N GLY A 14 22.96 -4.68 -6.62
CA GLY A 14 23.86 -3.54 -6.47
C GLY A 14 25.35 -3.89 -6.46
N ARG A 15 25.78 -5.05 -6.97
CA ARG A 15 27.20 -5.41 -7.12
C ARG A 15 28.01 -4.37 -7.91
N PHE A 16 27.34 -3.57 -8.75
CA PHE A 16 27.97 -2.46 -9.48
C PHE A 16 28.28 -1.26 -8.58
N LEU A 17 27.55 -1.07 -7.48
CA LEU A 17 27.76 0.03 -6.52
C LEU A 17 29.02 -0.15 -5.70
N ASP A 18 29.57 -1.36 -5.62
CA ASP A 18 30.89 -1.61 -5.02
C ASP A 18 31.99 -0.78 -5.70
N LYS A 19 31.84 -0.46 -6.99
CA LYS A 19 32.78 0.38 -7.72
C LYS A 19 32.80 1.84 -7.25
N ALA A 20 31.72 2.31 -6.60
CA ALA A 20 31.63 3.68 -6.08
C ALA A 20 32.42 3.88 -4.78
N ALA A 21 32.86 2.81 -4.12
CA ALA A 21 33.73 2.86 -2.94
C ALA A 21 35.22 2.65 -3.27
N ILE A 22 35.57 2.42 -4.55
CA ILE A 22 36.96 2.18 -4.95
C ILE A 22 37.69 3.52 -4.99
N LEU A 23 38.72 3.66 -4.14
CA LEU A 23 39.66 4.76 -4.17
C LEU A 23 40.42 4.76 -5.50
N ASP A 24 40.16 5.77 -6.34
CA ASP A 24 41.04 6.06 -7.46
C ASP A 24 42.24 6.87 -6.95
N HIS A 25 43.38 6.21 -6.77
CA HIS A 25 44.62 6.83 -6.30
C HIS A 25 45.22 7.86 -7.29
N SER A 26 44.64 7.99 -8.49
CA SER A 26 45.13 8.92 -9.54
C SER A 26 44.59 10.35 -9.44
N SER A 27 43.62 10.61 -8.54
CA SER A 27 42.92 11.91 -8.44
C SER A 27 43.18 12.71 -7.15
N PHE A 28 44.19 12.33 -6.35
CA PHE A 28 44.62 13.11 -5.18
C PHE A 28 45.48 14.32 -5.59
N ASP A 29 44.82 15.43 -5.92
CA ASP A 29 45.45 16.74 -5.90
C ASP A 29 45.52 17.21 -4.44
N ALA A 30 46.72 17.23 -3.85
CA ALA A 30 46.95 17.46 -2.42
C ALA A 30 46.45 18.82 -1.89
N ASN A 31 46.07 19.74 -2.78
CA ASN A 31 45.65 21.08 -2.40
C ASN A 31 44.14 21.27 -2.26
N HIS A 32 43.26 20.45 -2.87
CA HIS A 32 41.81 20.65 -2.84
C HIS A 32 41.06 19.30 -2.69
N PRO A 33 40.81 18.81 -1.46
CA PRO A 33 40.03 17.58 -1.27
C PRO A 33 38.59 17.77 -1.77
N ARG A 34 38.27 17.22 -2.95
CA ARG A 34 36.89 17.19 -3.47
C ARG A 34 36.07 16.14 -2.70
N SER A 35 35.58 16.54 -1.53
CA SER A 35 34.78 15.72 -0.60
C SER A 35 33.56 15.02 -1.25
N TRP A 36 33.03 15.57 -2.36
CA TRP A 36 31.85 15.03 -3.06
C TRP A 36 32.14 13.82 -3.98
N TYR A 37 33.42 13.48 -4.22
CA TYR A 37 33.79 12.38 -5.12
C TYR A 37 34.02 11.03 -4.42
N LEU A 38 34.19 11.03 -3.09
CA LEU A 38 34.44 9.81 -2.30
C LEU A 38 33.21 9.48 -1.45
N CYS A 39 32.48 8.43 -1.83
CA CYS A 39 31.53 7.81 -0.95
C CYS A 39 32.26 6.88 0.02
N THR A 40 31.98 7.01 1.31
CA THR A 40 32.45 6.04 2.31
C THR A 40 31.80 4.68 2.04
N LEU A 41 32.48 3.59 2.41
CA LEU A 41 31.92 2.22 2.34
C LEU A 41 30.54 2.13 2.99
N THR A 42 30.36 2.82 4.13
CA THR A 42 29.07 2.88 4.83
C THR A 42 27.98 3.56 3.99
N GLN A 43 28.27 4.66 3.28
CA GLN A 43 27.28 5.30 2.40
C GLN A 43 26.90 4.38 1.23
N VAL A 44 27.85 3.62 0.68
CA VAL A 44 27.58 2.66 -0.39
C VAL A 44 26.69 1.51 0.11
N GLU A 45 26.93 0.99 1.31
CA GLU A 45 26.08 -0.02 1.96
C GLU A 45 24.66 0.50 2.21
N GLU A 46 24.51 1.74 2.67
CA GLU A 46 23.22 2.38 2.87
C GLU A 46 22.41 2.46 1.57
N VAL A 47 23.04 2.89 0.48
CA VAL A 47 22.39 2.96 -0.83
C VAL A 47 22.04 1.57 -1.34
N LYS A 48 22.89 0.56 -1.14
CA LYS A 48 22.57 -0.82 -1.51
C LYS A 48 21.31 -1.32 -0.81
N LEU A 49 21.15 -1.08 0.50
CA LEU A 49 19.93 -1.45 1.22
C LEU A 49 18.68 -0.80 0.60
N LEU A 50 18.78 0.48 0.21
CA LEU A 50 17.68 1.17 -0.49
C LEU A 50 17.36 0.52 -1.84
N PHE A 51 18.37 0.09 -2.60
CA PHE A 51 18.14 -0.67 -3.83
C PHE A 51 17.50 -2.04 -3.58
N CYS A 52 17.79 -2.69 -2.45
CA CYS A 52 17.17 -3.99 -2.10
C CYS A 52 15.69 -3.87 -1.76
N ILE A 53 15.29 -2.80 -1.06
CA ILE A 53 13.88 -2.56 -0.69
C ILE A 53 13.06 -1.97 -1.84
N PHE A 54 13.71 -1.38 -2.86
CA PHE A 54 13.04 -0.69 -3.96
C PHE A 54 12.06 -1.55 -4.78
N PRO A 55 12.36 -2.82 -5.13
CA PRO A 55 11.38 -3.70 -5.78
C PRO A 55 10.12 -3.91 -4.95
N ILE A 56 10.26 -4.09 -3.64
CA ILE A 56 9.12 -4.22 -2.73
C ILE A 56 8.35 -2.90 -2.69
N TRP A 57 9.04 -1.77 -2.59
CA TRP A 57 8.43 -0.44 -2.64
C TRP A 57 7.57 -0.22 -3.90
N LEU A 58 8.05 -0.64 -5.08
CA LEU A 58 7.28 -0.55 -6.32
C LEU A 58 5.95 -1.30 -6.24
N THR A 59 5.95 -2.50 -5.66
CA THR A 59 4.71 -3.28 -5.50
C THR A 59 3.73 -2.67 -4.48
N MET A 60 4.20 -1.78 -3.60
CA MET A 60 3.32 -1.05 -2.68
C MET A 60 2.56 0.09 -3.36
N LEU A 61 3.01 0.55 -4.53
CA LEU A 61 2.34 1.64 -5.27
C LEU A 61 0.90 1.28 -5.65
N THR A 62 0.65 0.02 -6.03
CA THR A 62 -0.70 -0.47 -6.32
C THR A 62 -1.60 -0.40 -5.10
N TYR A 63 -1.06 -0.63 -3.89
CA TYR A 63 -1.82 -0.43 -2.65
C TYR A 63 -2.23 1.04 -2.49
N GLY A 64 -1.33 1.98 -2.78
CA GLY A 64 -1.63 3.41 -2.76
C GLY A 64 -2.76 3.81 -3.73
N ILE A 65 -2.86 3.14 -4.89
CA ILE A 65 -3.99 3.33 -5.83
C ILE A 65 -5.31 2.91 -5.16
N VAL A 66 -5.35 1.73 -4.53
CA VAL A 66 -6.56 1.22 -3.84
C VAL A 66 -6.93 2.11 -2.65
N PHE A 67 -5.93 2.52 -1.87
CA PHE A 67 -6.11 3.41 -0.72
C PHE A 67 -6.80 4.73 -1.09
N ALA A 68 -6.45 5.32 -2.24
CA ALA A 68 -7.05 6.57 -2.71
C ALA A 68 -8.58 6.47 -2.94
N GLN A 69 -9.11 5.26 -3.19
CA GLN A 69 -10.54 5.07 -3.49
C GLN A 69 -11.43 5.29 -2.27
N THR A 70 -10.93 4.96 -1.07
CA THR A 70 -11.67 5.00 0.19
C THR A 70 -12.19 6.41 0.52
N SER A 71 -11.39 7.44 0.26
CA SER A 71 -11.77 8.85 0.52
C SER A 71 -12.47 9.51 -0.67
N THR A 72 -12.29 8.98 -1.89
CA THR A 72 -12.77 9.59 -3.13
C THR A 72 -13.99 8.85 -3.70
N LEU A 73 -13.78 7.81 -4.49
CA LEU A 73 -14.84 7.15 -5.25
C LEU A 73 -15.84 6.42 -4.35
N PHE A 74 -15.42 5.87 -3.20
CA PHE A 74 -16.35 5.29 -2.23
C PHE A 74 -17.31 6.35 -1.68
N THR A 75 -16.79 7.54 -1.35
CA THR A 75 -17.60 8.68 -0.92
C THR A 75 -18.54 9.14 -2.04
N LYS A 76 -18.04 9.19 -3.28
CA LYS A 76 -18.83 9.58 -4.45
C LYS A 76 -19.98 8.60 -4.70
N GLN A 77 -19.71 7.31 -4.64
CA GLN A 77 -20.71 6.25 -4.70
C GLN A 77 -21.78 6.45 -3.61
N GLY A 78 -21.37 6.58 -2.35
CA GLY A 78 -22.27 6.76 -1.20
C GLY A 78 -23.12 8.04 -1.26
N SER A 79 -22.65 9.07 -1.97
CA SER A 79 -23.40 10.33 -2.14
C SER A 79 -24.71 10.18 -2.93
N THR A 80 -24.87 9.10 -3.69
CA THR A 80 -26.09 8.80 -4.48
C THR A 80 -27.02 7.78 -3.85
N MET A 81 -26.63 7.19 -2.73
CA MET A 81 -27.39 6.14 -2.04
C MET A 81 -28.33 6.73 -1.01
N ASN A 82 -29.28 5.95 -0.50
CA ASN A 82 -30.13 6.36 0.60
C ASN A 82 -29.33 6.42 1.91
N ARG A 83 -29.20 7.65 2.44
CA ARG A 83 -28.43 7.98 3.64
C ARG A 83 -29.29 8.22 4.88
N ARG A 84 -30.61 8.05 4.80
CA ARG A 84 -31.49 8.27 5.96
C ARG A 84 -31.38 7.09 6.93
N ILE A 85 -31.05 7.38 8.18
CA ILE A 85 -31.07 6.40 9.28
C ILE A 85 -32.47 6.38 9.91
N ASN A 86 -33.06 7.56 10.06
CA ASN A 86 -34.43 7.75 10.56
C ASN A 86 -35.07 8.95 9.84
N ALA A 87 -36.27 9.36 10.27
CA ALA A 87 -37.00 10.46 9.65
C ALA A 87 -36.31 11.83 9.74
N HIS A 88 -35.39 12.01 10.69
CA HIS A 88 -34.76 13.30 11.02
C HIS A 88 -33.25 13.35 10.79
N PHE A 89 -32.62 12.22 10.46
CA PHE A 89 -31.18 12.12 10.36
C PHE A 89 -30.73 11.45 9.07
N GLU A 90 -29.94 12.19 8.30
CA GLU A 90 -29.27 11.73 7.09
C GLU A 90 -27.76 11.75 7.31
N ILE A 91 -27.12 10.59 7.18
CA ILE A 91 -25.69 10.45 7.43
C ILE A 91 -24.88 11.09 6.28
N PRO A 92 -23.83 11.88 6.55
CA PRO A 92 -22.93 12.36 5.49
C PRO A 92 -22.20 11.16 4.85
N ALA A 93 -22.15 11.08 3.51
CA ALA A 93 -21.52 9.94 2.82
C ALA A 93 -20.05 9.74 3.26
N ALA A 94 -19.30 10.85 3.39
CA ALA A 94 -17.90 10.83 3.82
C ALA A 94 -17.71 10.28 5.25
N SER A 95 -18.73 10.34 6.11
CA SER A 95 -18.63 9.82 7.48
C SER A 95 -18.52 8.29 7.54
N LEU A 96 -18.80 7.57 6.44
CA LEU A 96 -18.50 6.15 6.35
C LEU A 96 -17.00 5.85 6.46
N GLN A 97 -16.13 6.80 6.15
CA GLN A 97 -14.69 6.65 6.35
C GLN A 97 -14.35 6.34 7.81
N SER A 98 -15.14 6.83 8.78
CA SER A 98 -14.98 6.53 10.20
C SER A 98 -15.07 5.03 10.50
N PHE A 99 -15.79 4.23 9.69
CA PHE A 99 -15.83 2.77 9.86
C PHE A 99 -14.49 2.11 9.52
N THR A 100 -13.68 2.71 8.64
CA THR A 100 -12.28 2.30 8.44
C THR A 100 -11.50 2.44 9.74
N THR A 101 -11.60 3.62 10.39
CA THR A 101 -10.95 3.91 11.67
C THR A 101 -11.44 3.00 12.79
N ILE A 102 -12.76 2.77 12.89
CA ILE A 102 -13.34 1.83 13.86
C ILE A 102 -12.80 0.42 13.63
N SER A 103 -12.75 -0.03 12.38
CA SER A 103 -12.18 -1.34 12.02
C SER A 103 -10.73 -1.45 12.47
N ILE A 104 -9.91 -0.42 12.24
CA ILE A 104 -8.51 -0.35 12.70
C ILE A 104 -8.44 -0.44 14.24
N LEU A 105 -9.20 0.41 14.95
CA LEU A 105 -9.21 0.46 16.41
C LEU A 105 -9.64 -0.85 17.07
N MET A 106 -10.59 -1.55 16.44
CA MET A 106 -11.04 -2.86 16.91
C MET A 106 -10.03 -3.96 16.58
N LEU A 107 -9.42 -3.91 15.39
CA LEU A 107 -8.53 -4.96 14.92
C LEU A 107 -7.15 -4.93 15.58
N ILE A 108 -6.59 -3.76 15.93
CA ILE A 108 -5.27 -3.67 16.57
C ILE A 108 -5.21 -4.49 17.87
N PRO A 109 -6.11 -4.32 18.86
CA PRO A 109 -6.11 -5.14 20.07
C PRO A 109 -6.29 -6.64 19.79
N ILE A 110 -7.12 -6.99 18.81
CA ILE A 110 -7.34 -8.39 18.40
C ILE A 110 -6.05 -8.97 17.81
N TYR A 111 -5.36 -8.19 16.97
CA TYR A 111 -4.10 -8.56 16.38
C TYR A 111 -3.04 -8.80 17.48
N ASP A 112 -2.84 -7.85 18.37
CA ASP A 112 -1.81 -7.93 19.41
C ASP A 112 -2.10 -8.99 20.48
N ARG A 113 -3.38 -9.17 20.87
CA ARG A 113 -3.76 -10.05 21.99
C ARG A 113 -4.08 -11.48 21.56
N ALA A 114 -4.57 -11.69 20.34
CA ALA A 114 -5.00 -13.00 19.86
C ALA A 114 -4.13 -13.50 18.70
N PHE A 115 -3.96 -12.69 17.65
CA PHE A 115 -3.25 -13.11 16.45
C PHE A 115 -1.76 -13.36 16.72
N VAL A 116 -1.05 -12.37 17.29
CA VAL A 116 0.40 -12.48 17.55
C VAL A 116 0.74 -13.66 18.46
N PRO A 117 0.09 -13.87 19.63
CA PRO A 117 0.40 -15.02 20.48
C PRO A 117 0.09 -16.37 19.83
N LEU A 118 -1.00 -16.45 19.05
CA LEU A 118 -1.37 -17.66 18.32
C LEU A 118 -0.31 -18.01 17.27
N PHE A 119 0.01 -17.06 16.41
CA PHE A 119 0.96 -17.30 15.33
C PHE A 119 2.39 -17.46 15.86
N ARG A 120 2.76 -16.80 16.97
CA ARG A 120 4.06 -17.04 17.63
C ARG A 120 4.21 -18.49 18.08
N ARG A 121 3.13 -19.12 18.56
CA ARG A 121 3.15 -20.56 18.92
C ARG A 121 3.28 -21.47 17.71
N LEU A 122 2.73 -21.07 16.57
CA LEU A 122 2.72 -21.88 15.35
C LEU A 122 4.00 -21.74 14.52
N THR A 123 4.52 -20.51 14.39
CA THR A 123 5.66 -20.19 13.52
C THR A 123 6.98 -20.13 14.27
N GLY A 124 6.96 -19.99 15.60
CA GLY A 124 8.14 -19.72 16.43
C GLY A 124 8.71 -18.31 16.26
N HIS A 125 8.14 -17.47 15.39
CA HIS A 125 8.61 -16.11 15.15
C HIS A 125 8.15 -15.17 16.26
N GLN A 126 9.03 -14.29 16.77
CA GLN A 126 8.70 -13.40 17.89
C GLN A 126 7.49 -12.49 17.61
N ARG A 127 7.34 -12.02 16.35
CA ARG A 127 6.23 -11.19 15.88
C ARG A 127 5.03 -12.00 15.36
N GLY A 128 5.05 -13.33 15.48
CA GLY A 128 4.04 -14.25 14.97
C GLY A 128 4.14 -14.53 13.46
N ILE A 129 4.19 -13.49 12.64
CA ILE A 129 4.42 -13.60 11.18
C ILE A 129 5.53 -12.62 10.74
N THR A 130 6.10 -12.83 9.55
CA THR A 130 7.11 -11.90 9.03
C THR A 130 6.48 -10.58 8.56
N MET A 131 7.28 -9.52 8.46
CA MET A 131 6.79 -8.20 8.00
C MET A 131 6.24 -8.29 6.56
N LEU A 132 6.85 -9.11 5.70
CA LEU A 132 6.40 -9.31 4.32
C LEU A 132 5.10 -10.13 4.28
N GLN A 133 4.98 -11.18 5.10
CA GLN A 133 3.70 -11.90 5.21
C GLN A 133 2.57 -10.96 5.67
N ARG A 134 2.85 -10.08 6.63
CA ARG A 134 1.89 -9.08 7.10
C ARG A 134 1.45 -8.14 5.98
N ILE A 135 2.39 -7.59 5.21
CA ILE A 135 2.10 -6.76 4.03
C ILE A 135 1.24 -7.55 3.02
N GLY A 136 1.62 -8.80 2.71
CA GLY A 136 0.89 -9.66 1.78
C GLY A 136 -0.57 -9.89 2.19
N ILE A 137 -0.85 -10.12 3.48
CA ILE A 137 -2.23 -10.23 3.99
C ILE A 137 -3.00 -8.94 3.72
N GLY A 138 -2.39 -7.78 3.94
CA GLY A 138 -3.01 -6.49 3.65
C GLY A 138 -3.33 -6.34 2.16
N LEU A 139 -2.39 -6.66 1.28
CA LEU A 139 -2.62 -6.65 -0.17
C LEU A 139 -3.80 -7.55 -0.59
N LEU A 140 -3.92 -8.75 -0.02
CA LEU A 140 -5.06 -9.63 -0.24
C LEU A 140 -6.39 -9.01 0.22
N MET A 141 -6.42 -8.42 1.41
CA MET A 141 -7.62 -7.74 1.93
C MET A 141 -8.02 -6.55 1.07
N SER A 142 -7.04 -5.85 0.49
CA SER A 142 -7.29 -4.75 -0.46
C SER A 142 -7.93 -5.23 -1.76
N ILE A 143 -7.51 -6.40 -2.29
CA ILE A 143 -8.16 -7.05 -3.45
C ILE A 143 -9.61 -7.40 -3.12
N LEU A 144 -9.84 -8.00 -1.95
CA LEU A 144 -11.20 -8.33 -1.50
C LEU A 144 -12.07 -7.07 -1.36
N SER A 145 -11.51 -5.97 -0.84
CA SER A 145 -12.20 -4.67 -0.76
C SER A 145 -12.64 -4.17 -2.14
N MET A 146 -11.77 -4.25 -3.16
CA MET A 146 -12.11 -3.86 -4.53
C MET A 146 -13.15 -4.77 -5.17
N ILE A 147 -13.09 -6.09 -4.94
CA ILE A 147 -14.12 -7.02 -5.42
C ILE A 147 -15.48 -6.69 -4.81
N VAL A 148 -15.53 -6.47 -3.49
CA VAL A 148 -16.75 -6.08 -2.78
C VAL A 148 -17.28 -4.75 -3.32
N ALA A 149 -16.42 -3.75 -3.50
CA ALA A 149 -16.81 -2.46 -4.05
C ALA A 149 -17.40 -2.58 -5.46
N ALA A 150 -16.81 -3.42 -6.31
CA ALA A 150 -17.32 -3.69 -7.66
C ALA A 150 -18.72 -4.34 -7.62
N VAL A 151 -18.92 -5.32 -6.73
CA VAL A 151 -20.22 -5.99 -6.57
C VAL A 151 -21.29 -5.04 -6.03
N VAL A 152 -20.95 -4.24 -5.01
CA VAL A 152 -21.89 -3.27 -4.43
C VAL A 152 -22.23 -2.18 -5.44
N GLU A 153 -21.26 -1.74 -6.24
CA GLU A 153 -21.52 -0.74 -7.29
C GLU A 153 -22.42 -1.28 -8.39
N LYS A 154 -22.20 -2.52 -8.82
CA LYS A 154 -23.10 -3.20 -9.75
C LYS A 154 -24.53 -3.26 -9.20
N GLN A 155 -24.70 -3.65 -7.93
CA GLN A 155 -26.01 -3.65 -7.28
C GLN A 155 -26.64 -2.26 -7.24
N ARG A 156 -25.87 -1.19 -6.98
CA ARG A 156 -26.37 0.18 -6.99
C ARG A 156 -26.87 0.58 -8.39
N ILE A 157 -26.11 0.26 -9.44
CA ILE A 157 -26.47 0.56 -10.83
C ILE A 157 -27.72 -0.23 -11.25
N ASP A 158 -27.81 -1.51 -10.88
CA ASP A 158 -28.98 -2.35 -11.18
C ASP A 158 -30.25 -1.78 -10.54
N VAL A 159 -30.21 -1.38 -9.26
CA VAL A 159 -31.35 -0.72 -8.58
C VAL A 159 -31.70 0.60 -9.25
N ALA A 160 -30.71 1.39 -9.69
CA ALA A 160 -30.97 2.63 -10.42
C ALA A 160 -31.66 2.38 -11.77
N ARG A 161 -31.32 1.29 -12.45
CA ARG A 161 -31.98 0.86 -13.70
C ARG A 161 -33.42 0.43 -13.46
N GLU A 162 -33.66 -0.39 -12.43
CA GLU A 162 -35.01 -0.89 -12.10
C GLU A 162 -35.99 0.22 -11.74
N HIS A 163 -35.49 1.35 -11.23
CA HIS A 163 -36.30 2.51 -10.84
C HIS A 163 -36.27 3.65 -11.87
N ASP A 164 -35.72 3.42 -13.08
CA ASP A 164 -35.57 4.42 -14.14
C ASP A 164 -34.81 5.70 -13.71
N LEU A 165 -33.88 5.56 -12.76
CA LEU A 165 -33.08 6.65 -12.19
C LEU A 165 -31.74 6.85 -12.91
N LEU A 166 -31.46 6.10 -13.97
CA LEU A 166 -30.21 6.20 -14.72
C LEU A 166 -29.97 7.61 -15.28
N ASP A 167 -31.01 8.32 -15.70
CA ASP A 167 -30.91 9.69 -16.25
C ASP A 167 -31.16 10.79 -15.21
N SER A 168 -31.27 10.41 -13.94
CA SER A 168 -31.51 11.32 -12.82
C SER A 168 -30.26 11.45 -11.93
N PRO A 169 -29.23 12.23 -12.32
CA PRO A 169 -27.95 12.29 -11.60
C PRO A 169 -28.04 12.81 -10.16
N LYS A 170 -29.13 13.51 -9.82
CA LYS A 170 -29.36 14.08 -8.48
C LYS A 170 -30.32 13.25 -7.64
N SER A 171 -30.95 12.22 -8.20
CA SER A 171 -31.90 11.40 -7.44
C SER A 171 -31.16 10.45 -6.51
N VAL A 172 -31.72 10.26 -5.33
CA VAL A 172 -31.26 9.25 -4.38
C VAL A 172 -31.74 7.88 -4.87
N ILE A 173 -30.80 6.97 -5.07
CA ILE A 173 -31.09 5.58 -5.43
C ILE A 173 -31.61 4.89 -4.16
N PRO A 174 -32.71 4.11 -4.25
CA PRO A 174 -33.35 3.46 -3.11
C PRO A 174 -32.57 2.22 -2.61
N ILE A 175 -31.26 2.37 -2.41
CA ILE A 175 -30.36 1.38 -1.81
C ILE A 175 -29.69 2.01 -0.59
N SER A 176 -29.66 1.29 0.52
CA SER A 176 -29.08 1.82 1.76
C SER A 176 -27.57 2.00 1.65
N ILE A 177 -27.06 3.16 2.09
CA ILE A 177 -25.63 3.47 2.14
C ILE A 177 -24.83 2.44 2.97
N PHE A 178 -25.46 1.74 3.92
CA PHE A 178 -24.80 0.70 4.73
C PHE A 178 -24.33 -0.52 3.93
N ARG A 179 -24.79 -0.70 2.68
CA ARG A 179 -24.24 -1.69 1.76
C ARG A 179 -22.75 -1.45 1.44
N LEU A 180 -22.24 -0.24 1.68
CA LEU A 180 -20.82 0.11 1.55
C LEU A 180 -19.99 -0.26 2.78
N LEU A 181 -20.59 -0.66 3.91
CA LEU A 181 -19.80 -1.00 5.10
C LEU A 181 -18.76 -2.11 4.87
N PRO A 182 -19.05 -3.19 4.12
CA PRO A 182 -18.08 -4.27 3.92
C PRO A 182 -16.78 -3.82 3.25
N GLN A 183 -16.82 -2.97 2.22
CA GLN A 183 -15.60 -2.44 1.58
C GLN A 183 -14.82 -1.49 2.49
N TYR A 184 -15.49 -0.65 3.30
CA TYR A 184 -14.81 0.20 4.29
C TYR A 184 -14.15 -0.60 5.42
N ILE A 185 -14.81 -1.65 5.92
CA ILE A 185 -14.26 -2.55 6.94
C ILE A 185 -13.05 -3.30 6.36
N LEU A 186 -13.17 -3.88 5.15
CA LEU A 186 -12.05 -4.58 4.50
C LEU A 186 -10.87 -3.64 4.24
N SER A 187 -11.11 -2.39 3.83
CA SER A 187 -10.05 -1.39 3.73
C SER A 187 -9.36 -1.13 5.07
N GLY A 188 -10.12 -1.02 6.17
CA GLY A 188 -9.55 -0.83 7.49
C GLY A 188 -8.75 -2.05 7.99
N VAL A 189 -9.23 -3.27 7.71
CA VAL A 189 -8.45 -4.50 7.95
C VAL A 189 -7.16 -4.47 7.16
N SER A 190 -7.25 -4.15 5.87
CA SER A 190 -6.11 -4.02 4.98
C SER A 190 -5.08 -3.02 5.50
N ASP A 191 -5.49 -1.86 6.01
CA ASP A 191 -4.59 -0.84 6.55
C ASP A 191 -3.76 -1.35 7.74
N VAL A 192 -4.36 -2.11 8.67
CA VAL A 192 -3.65 -2.69 9.83
C VAL A 192 -2.54 -3.67 9.40
N PHE A 193 -2.73 -4.35 8.28
CA PHE A 193 -1.76 -5.32 7.77
C PHE A 193 -0.75 -4.69 6.81
N ALA A 194 -1.22 -3.97 5.80
CA ALA A 194 -0.39 -3.35 4.77
C ALA A 194 0.39 -2.14 5.29
N ILE A 195 -0.28 -1.14 5.90
CA ILE A 195 0.38 0.10 6.30
C ILE A 195 1.33 -0.16 7.47
N VAL A 196 0.88 -0.86 8.50
CA VAL A 196 1.76 -1.18 9.64
C VAL A 196 2.91 -2.10 9.21
N GLY A 197 2.64 -3.08 8.34
CA GLY A 197 3.67 -3.94 7.78
C GLY A 197 4.71 -3.17 6.95
N GLN A 198 4.27 -2.23 6.12
CA GLN A 198 5.16 -1.34 5.35
C GLN A 198 5.99 -0.44 6.28
N GLN A 199 5.36 0.17 7.28
CA GLN A 199 6.06 1.02 8.25
C GLN A 199 7.15 0.25 8.99
N GLU A 200 6.83 -0.94 9.51
CA GLU A 200 7.81 -1.81 10.18
C GLU A 200 8.93 -2.23 9.21
N PHE A 201 8.56 -2.68 8.00
CA PHE A 201 9.53 -3.15 7.00
C PHE A 201 10.49 -2.05 6.58
N PHE A 202 10.00 -0.89 6.14
CA PHE A 202 10.85 0.19 5.66
C PHE A 202 11.65 0.85 6.78
N TYR A 203 11.16 0.82 8.03
CA TYR A 203 11.92 1.30 9.17
C TYR A 203 13.07 0.35 9.55
N ASP A 204 12.81 -0.96 9.52
CA ASP A 204 13.75 -1.99 10.00
C ASP A 204 14.82 -2.35 8.96
N GLN A 205 14.48 -2.32 7.67
CA GLN A 205 15.35 -2.78 6.60
C GLN A 205 16.32 -1.71 6.06
N VAL A 206 16.17 -0.45 6.47
CA VAL A 206 17.12 0.62 6.16
C VAL A 206 18.27 0.66 7.19
N SER A 207 19.30 1.48 6.97
CA SER A 207 20.33 1.72 7.99
C SER A 207 19.78 2.57 9.14
N ASP A 208 20.42 2.51 10.30
CA ASP A 208 19.99 3.29 11.46
C ASP A 208 20.03 4.81 11.20
N ARG A 209 20.99 5.26 10.37
CA ARG A 209 21.10 6.66 9.96
C ARG A 209 20.04 7.07 8.93
N ALA A 210 19.47 6.11 8.21
CA ALA A 210 18.46 6.32 7.18
C ALA A 210 17.03 5.95 7.62
N ARG A 211 16.78 5.74 8.92
CA ARG A 211 15.43 5.39 9.44
C ARG A 211 14.34 6.41 9.04
N SER A 212 14.66 7.70 9.05
CA SER A 212 13.74 8.74 8.59
C SER A 212 13.40 8.60 7.10
N PHE A 213 14.35 8.14 6.29
CA PHE A 213 14.15 7.85 4.87
C PHE A 213 13.22 6.64 4.68
N GLY A 214 13.35 5.60 5.52
CA GLY A 214 12.41 4.47 5.54
C GLY A 214 10.96 4.89 5.75
N VAL A 215 10.72 5.77 6.73
CA VAL A 215 9.37 6.34 6.95
C VAL A 215 8.92 7.20 5.75
N ALA A 216 9.82 8.00 5.18
CA ALA A 216 9.51 8.80 4.00
C ALA A 216 9.16 7.94 2.78
N LEU A 217 9.80 6.78 2.60
CA LEU A 217 9.51 5.85 1.51
C LEU A 217 8.08 5.30 1.58
N TYR A 218 7.59 4.91 2.77
CA TYR A 218 6.20 4.45 2.90
C TYR A 218 5.21 5.58 2.54
N LEU A 219 5.41 6.80 3.05
CA LEU A 219 4.56 7.95 2.72
C LEU A 219 4.58 8.25 1.23
N CYS A 220 5.78 8.18 0.63
CA CYS A 220 5.99 8.35 -0.80
C CYS A 220 5.22 7.31 -1.61
N ALA A 221 5.19 6.03 -1.16
CA ALA A 221 4.42 4.99 -1.85
C ALA A 221 2.92 5.33 -1.91
N MET A 222 2.36 5.86 -0.82
CA MET A 222 0.96 6.27 -0.77
C MET A 222 0.68 7.50 -1.65
N GLY A 223 1.57 8.49 -1.63
CA GLY A 223 1.46 9.70 -2.46
C GLY A 223 1.57 9.40 -3.95
N VAL A 224 2.61 8.65 -4.35
CA VAL A 224 2.82 8.22 -5.74
C VAL A 224 1.67 7.32 -6.20
N GLY A 225 1.21 6.39 -5.37
CA GLY A 225 0.02 5.57 -5.67
C GLY A 225 -1.23 6.40 -5.91
N SER A 226 -1.43 7.50 -5.16
CA SER A 226 -2.55 8.42 -5.39
C SER A 226 -2.43 9.16 -6.73
N PHE A 227 -1.22 9.58 -7.13
CA PHE A 227 -0.99 10.15 -8.47
C PHE A 227 -1.22 9.12 -9.57
N LEU A 228 -0.79 7.88 -9.38
CA LEU A 228 -1.05 6.78 -10.31
C LEU A 228 -2.54 6.47 -10.43
N SER A 229 -3.32 6.57 -9.34
CA SER A 229 -4.78 6.48 -9.40
C SER A 229 -5.37 7.54 -10.33
N SER A 230 -4.97 8.81 -10.16
CA SER A 230 -5.44 9.90 -11.02
C SER A 230 -5.02 9.69 -12.48
N LEU A 231 -3.78 9.26 -12.72
CA LEU A 231 -3.29 8.95 -14.06
C LEU A 231 -4.12 7.83 -14.70
N LEU A 232 -4.41 6.77 -13.95
CA LEU A 232 -5.21 5.65 -14.44
C LEU A 232 -6.62 6.10 -14.85
N ILE A 233 -7.27 6.96 -14.04
CA ILE A 233 -8.56 7.56 -14.36
C ILE A 233 -8.45 8.37 -15.67
N THR A 234 -7.44 9.24 -15.81
CA THR A 234 -7.23 10.05 -17.02
C THR A 234 -7.02 9.19 -18.27
N ILE A 235 -6.24 8.10 -18.16
CA ILE A 235 -6.02 7.16 -19.28
C ILE A 235 -7.34 6.52 -19.70
N ILE A 236 -8.12 6.03 -18.74
CA ILE A 236 -9.42 5.39 -19.01
C ILE A 236 -10.39 6.38 -19.67
N GLU A 237 -10.47 7.62 -19.17
CA GLU A 237 -11.30 8.67 -19.76
C GLU A 237 -10.87 8.99 -21.20
N SER A 238 -9.57 9.03 -21.48
CA SER A 238 -9.03 9.25 -22.81
C SER A 238 -9.36 8.13 -23.78
N ILE A 239 -9.41 6.88 -23.32
CA ILE A 239 -9.71 5.70 -24.16
C ILE A 239 -11.22 5.55 -24.40
N THR A 240 -12.03 5.78 -23.36
CA THR A 240 -13.48 5.46 -23.39
C THR A 240 -14.33 6.58 -24.00
N GLY A 241 -13.78 7.81 -24.06
CA GLY A 241 -14.45 8.98 -24.64
C GLY A 241 -15.63 9.51 -23.79
N LYS A 242 -16.06 10.74 -24.06
CA LYS A 242 -16.99 11.50 -23.21
C LYS A 242 -18.42 10.91 -23.09
N GLY A 243 -18.85 10.05 -24.02
CA GLY A 243 -20.22 9.53 -24.08
C GLY A 243 -20.45 8.22 -23.30
N SER A 244 -19.41 7.41 -23.10
CA SER A 244 -19.50 6.09 -22.45
C SER A 244 -18.46 5.87 -21.35
N SER A 245 -17.82 6.96 -20.90
CA SER A 245 -16.78 6.94 -19.87
C SER A 245 -17.25 6.26 -18.59
N TRP A 246 -16.36 5.43 -18.01
CA TRP A 246 -16.56 4.83 -16.70
C TRP A 246 -16.82 5.90 -15.62
N PHE A 247 -16.27 7.10 -15.83
CA PHE A 247 -16.37 8.27 -14.95
C PHE A 247 -17.29 9.34 -15.54
N ASN A 248 -18.53 8.98 -15.81
CA ASN A 248 -19.53 9.93 -16.29
C ASN A 248 -19.89 10.95 -15.18
N SER A 249 -20.17 12.21 -15.56
CA SER A 249 -20.67 13.24 -14.62
C SER A 249 -21.98 12.79 -13.95
N ASN A 250 -22.79 12.03 -14.67
CA ASN A 250 -23.85 11.21 -14.12
C ASN A 250 -23.32 9.82 -13.74
N ILE A 251 -22.99 9.65 -12.46
CA ILE A 251 -22.49 8.37 -11.91
C ILE A 251 -23.47 7.20 -12.10
N ASN A 252 -24.76 7.45 -12.34
CA ASN A 252 -25.72 6.37 -12.61
C ASN A 252 -25.54 5.80 -14.02
N ARG A 253 -25.00 6.60 -14.95
CA ARG A 253 -24.58 6.17 -16.29
C ARG A 253 -23.10 5.75 -16.35
N GLY A 254 -22.32 6.10 -15.33
CA GLY A 254 -20.94 5.66 -15.17
C GLY A 254 -20.87 4.19 -14.79
N HIS A 255 -19.75 3.56 -15.14
CA HIS A 255 -19.45 2.16 -14.83
C HIS A 255 -18.27 2.10 -13.86
N LEU A 256 -18.50 2.63 -12.66
CA LEU A 256 -17.50 2.61 -11.59
C LEU A 256 -17.20 1.17 -11.13
N ASP A 257 -18.13 0.25 -11.33
CA ASP A 257 -17.96 -1.19 -11.13
C ASP A 257 -16.83 -1.76 -12.01
N TYR A 258 -16.72 -1.32 -13.28
CA TYR A 258 -15.63 -1.73 -14.17
C TYR A 258 -14.27 -1.23 -13.67
N PHE A 259 -14.22 -0.02 -13.12
CA PHE A 259 -13.00 0.50 -12.52
C PHE A 259 -12.57 -0.30 -11.30
N TYR A 260 -13.50 -0.65 -10.40
CA TYR A 260 -13.17 -1.49 -9.25
C TYR A 260 -12.74 -2.91 -9.65
N TRP A 261 -13.36 -3.51 -10.68
CA TRP A 261 -12.88 -4.78 -11.24
C TRP A 261 -11.47 -4.65 -11.83
N LEU A 262 -11.17 -3.58 -12.56
CA LEU A 262 -9.84 -3.31 -13.08
C LEU A 262 -8.82 -3.21 -11.94
N LEU A 263 -9.13 -2.47 -10.87
CA LEU A 263 -8.26 -2.37 -9.70
C LEU A 263 -8.06 -3.71 -9.01
N ALA A 264 -9.09 -4.56 -8.93
CA ALA A 264 -8.97 -5.91 -8.39
C ALA A 264 -8.01 -6.78 -9.24
N VAL A 265 -8.11 -6.71 -10.57
CA VAL A 265 -7.23 -7.45 -11.49
C VAL A 265 -5.79 -6.95 -11.40
N ILE A 266 -5.56 -5.63 -11.45
CA ILE A 266 -4.22 -5.04 -11.30
C ILE A 266 -3.62 -5.40 -9.95
N SER A 267 -4.40 -5.32 -8.88
CA SER A 267 -3.96 -5.66 -7.52
C SER A 267 -3.63 -7.15 -7.39
N THR A 268 -4.39 -8.03 -8.05
CA THR A 268 -4.10 -9.48 -8.08
C THR A 268 -2.80 -9.78 -8.82
N ALA A 269 -2.60 -9.18 -10.00
CA ALA A 269 -1.34 -9.32 -10.74
C ALA A 269 -0.14 -8.78 -9.92
N ASN A 270 -0.32 -7.63 -9.26
CA ASN A 270 0.68 -7.06 -8.37
C ASN A 270 0.95 -7.97 -7.15
N PHE A 271 -0.06 -8.61 -6.58
CA PHE A 271 0.12 -9.53 -5.46
C PHE A 271 0.95 -10.77 -5.86
N ILE A 272 0.77 -11.29 -7.07
CA ILE A 272 1.60 -12.38 -7.61
C ILE A 272 3.06 -11.91 -7.74
N LEU A 273 3.28 -10.73 -8.35
CA LEU A 273 4.62 -10.15 -8.48
C LEU A 273 5.27 -9.90 -7.11
N TYR A 274 4.52 -9.33 -6.17
CA TYR A 274 4.94 -9.13 -4.79
C TYR A 274 5.34 -10.45 -4.13
N SER A 275 4.57 -11.52 -4.32
CA SER A 275 4.86 -12.82 -3.74
C SER A 275 6.18 -13.39 -4.26
N VAL A 276 6.46 -13.24 -5.56
CA VAL A 276 7.74 -13.67 -6.17
C VAL A 276 8.92 -12.86 -5.61
N ILE A 277 8.78 -11.54 -5.54
CA ILE A 277 9.82 -10.64 -5.02
C ILE A 277 10.07 -10.90 -3.53
N SER A 278 9.01 -11.01 -2.73
CA SER A 278 9.11 -11.22 -1.28
C SER A 278 9.68 -12.59 -0.91
N HIS A 279 9.43 -13.63 -1.70
CA HIS A 279 10.04 -14.95 -1.49
C HIS A 279 11.55 -14.94 -1.73
N SER A 280 12.02 -14.06 -2.63
CA SER A 280 13.44 -13.93 -2.97
C SER A 280 14.16 -12.90 -2.11
N TYR A 281 13.47 -12.25 -1.17
CA TYR A 281 14.02 -11.19 -0.32
C TYR A 281 14.57 -11.77 0.98
N GLU A 282 15.85 -11.53 1.28
CA GLU A 282 16.40 -11.80 2.60
C GLU A 282 16.37 -10.56 3.47
N TYR A 283 15.99 -10.76 4.72
CA TYR A 283 16.00 -9.72 5.73
C TYR A 283 17.43 -9.36 6.10
N LYS A 284 17.67 -8.07 6.33
CA LYS A 284 18.90 -7.60 6.99
C LYS A 284 19.01 -8.29 8.35
N GLU A 285 20.07 -9.04 8.59
CA GLU A 285 20.33 -9.61 9.91
C GLU A 285 20.58 -8.49 10.92
N LEU A 286 19.72 -8.43 11.93
CA LEU A 286 20.02 -7.73 13.18
C LEU A 286 21.12 -8.51 13.88
N ARG A 287 22.39 -8.18 13.60
CA ARG A 287 23.48 -8.60 14.47
C ARG A 287 23.22 -7.97 15.83
N SER A 288 22.58 -8.72 16.71
CA SER A 288 22.24 -8.31 18.07
C SER A 288 23.50 -7.83 18.75
N MET A 289 23.47 -6.59 19.24
CA MET A 289 24.45 -6.01 20.15
C MET A 289 24.66 -6.83 21.44
N ASP A 290 23.94 -7.94 21.63
CA ASP A 290 24.10 -8.85 22.77
C ASP A 290 25.39 -9.69 22.72
N SER A 291 26.04 -9.82 21.56
CA SER A 291 27.35 -10.50 21.46
C SER A 291 28.55 -9.58 21.70
N LEU A 292 28.33 -8.33 22.14
CA LEU A 292 29.39 -7.36 22.47
C LEU A 292 29.43 -6.98 23.96
N LEU A 293 28.59 -7.61 24.79
CA LEU A 293 28.65 -7.49 26.26
C LEU A 293 29.18 -8.75 26.96
N ILE A 294 29.66 -9.72 26.18
CA ILE A 294 30.32 -10.93 26.68
C ILE A 294 31.59 -11.16 25.84
N GLU A 295 32.53 -10.22 25.92
CA GLU A 295 33.97 -10.47 25.72
C GLU A 295 34.78 -9.39 26.45
#